data_AF-A0A9D1MR88-F1
#
_entry.id   AF-A0A9D1MR88-F1
#
_cell.length_a   1.000
_cell.length_b   1.000
_cell.length_c   1.000
_cell.angle_alpha   90.00
_cell.angle_beta   90.00
_cell.angle_gamma   90.00
#
_symmetry.space_group_name_H-M   'P 1'
#
loop_
_entity.id
_entity.type
_entity.pdbx_description
1 polymer ?
#
loop_
_entity_poly.entity_id
_entity_poly.type
_entity_poly.pdbx_seq_one_letter_code
_entity_poly.pdbx_strand_id
1 'polypeptide(L)' 'MVKYRVFEVAKEYNTSSKVILDILNRNNIEVKNHMSSIDENVKKIISRTF' A
#
# COMPACT_ATOMS: atom_id res chain seq x y z
N MET A 1 -9.83 11.85 7.08
CA MET A 1 -9.11 10.59 6.79
C MET A 1 -8.81 10.55 5.32
N VAL A 2 -7.57 10.84 4.93
CA VAL A 2 -7.15 10.77 3.52
C VAL A 2 -6.94 9.30 3.17
N LYS A 3 -7.70 8.81 2.19
CA LYS A 3 -7.59 7.44 1.67
C LYS A 3 -6.76 7.50 0.39
N TYR A 4 -5.55 6.95 0.43
CA TYR A 4 -4.70 6.84 -0.76
C TYR A 4 -5.07 5.57 -1.53
N ARG A 5 -4.87 5.50 -2.84
CA ARG A 5 -5.02 4.21 -3.54
C ARG A 5 -3.69 3.47 -3.61
N VAL A 6 -3.74 2.14 -3.59
CA VAL A 6 -2.53 1.28 -3.68
C VAL A 6 -1.67 1.65 -4.88
N PHE A 7 -2.26 1.96 -6.04
CA PHE A 7 -1.50 2.37 -7.23
C PHE A 7 -0.79 3.74 -7.09
N GLU A 8 -1.37 4.68 -6.33
CA GLU A 8 -0.76 6.01 -6.12
C GLU A 8 0.46 5.87 -5.24
N VAL A 9 0.33 5.09 -4.16
CA VAL A 9 1.43 4.79 -3.24
C VAL A 9 2.51 3.99 -3.97
N ALA A 10 2.14 3.00 -4.78
CA ALA A 10 3.10 2.28 -5.62
C ALA A 10 3.92 3.23 -6.52
N LYS A 11 3.26 4.22 -7.13
CA LYS A 11 3.91 5.26 -7.95
C LYS A 11 4.82 6.17 -7.13
N GLU A 12 4.39 6.59 -5.96
CA GLU A 12 5.12 7.48 -5.05
C GLU A 12 6.44 6.85 -4.57
N TYR A 13 6.41 5.55 -4.26
CA TYR A 13 7.60 4.77 -3.87
C TYR A 13 8.35 4.13 -5.05
N ASN A 14 7.99 4.49 -6.28
CA ASN A 14 8.55 3.95 -7.53
C ASN A 14 8.65 2.40 -7.53
N THR A 15 7.65 1.75 -6.95
CA THR A 15 7.58 0.31 -6.76
C THR A 15 6.40 -0.30 -7.51
N SER A 16 6.40 -1.61 -7.67
CA SER A 16 5.28 -2.30 -8.30
C SER A 16 4.12 -2.44 -7.33
N SER A 17 2.89 -2.30 -7.82
CA SER A 17 1.69 -2.54 -7.03
C SER A 17 1.68 -3.95 -6.43
N LYS A 18 2.33 -4.94 -7.08
CA LYS A 18 2.56 -6.28 -6.51
C LYS A 18 3.40 -6.27 -5.23
N VAL A 19 4.45 -5.45 -5.18
CA VAL A 19 5.32 -5.35 -3.99
C VAL A 19 4.55 -4.72 -2.84
N ILE A 20 3.74 -3.69 -3.11
CA ILE A 20 2.85 -3.09 -2.11
C ILE A 20 1.86 -4.13 -1.59
N LEU A 21 1.22 -4.91 -2.48
CA LEU A 21 0.32 -6.00 -2.09
C LEU A 21 1.04 -7.02 -1.20
N ASP A 22 2.28 -7.40 -1.53
CA ASP A 22 3.05 -8.37 -0.76
C ASP A 22 3.39 -7.85 0.65
N ILE A 23 3.85 -6.60 0.75
CA ILE A 23 4.11 -5.93 2.04
C ILE A 23 2.83 -5.87 2.87
N LEU A 24 1.72 -5.53 2.24
CA LEU A 24 0.42 -5.48 2.91
C LEU A 24 0.00 -6.84 3.43
N ASN A 25 0.12 -7.88 2.61
CA ASN A 25 -0.23 -9.24 2.98
C ASN A 25 0.64 -9.75 4.15
N ARG A 26 1.95 -9.45 4.14
CA ARG A 26 2.87 -9.74 5.26
C ARG A 26 2.47 -9.05 6.58
N ASN A 27 1.82 -7.90 6.49
CA ASN A 27 1.34 -7.15 7.65
C ASN A 27 -0.13 -7.48 8.03
N ASN A 28 -0.68 -8.61 7.55
CA ASN A 28 -2.08 -9.02 7.74
C ASN A 28 -3.11 -8.01 7.18
N ILE A 29 -2.74 -7.27 6.13
CA ILE A 29 -3.61 -6.32 5.46
C ILE A 29 -3.94 -6.90 4.08
N GLU A 30 -5.13 -7.49 3.96
CA GLU A 30 -5.64 -7.92 2.67
C GLU A 30 -6.30 -6.75 1.93
N VAL A 31 -5.74 -6.43 0.77
CA VAL A 31 -6.27 -5.45 -0.17
C VAL A 31 -6.78 -6.16 -1.41
N LYS A 32 -8.04 -5.93 -1.76
CA LYS A 32 -8.72 -6.63 -2.86
C LYS A 32 -8.08 -6.40 -4.22
N ASN A 33 -7.58 -5.19 -4.48
CA ASN A 33 -6.95 -4.89 -5.76
C ASN A 33 -6.07 -3.62 -5.72
N HIS A 34 -5.36 -3.31 -6.80
CA HIS A 34 -4.52 -2.10 -6.91
C HIS A 34 -5.31 -0.77 -6.85
N MET A 35 -6.62 -0.81 -7.09
CA MET A 35 -7.53 0.33 -6.89
C MET A 35 -8.10 0.40 -5.47
N SER A 36 -7.80 -0.56 -4.60
CA SER A 36 -8.20 -0.50 -3.21
C SER A 36 -7.63 0.76 -2.56
N SER A 37 -8.49 1.43 -1.81
CA SER A 37 -8.09 2.50 -0.92
C SER A 37 -7.37 1.92 0.29
N ILE A 38 -6.28 2.56 0.67
CA ILE A 38 -5.45 2.26 1.81
C ILE A 38 -5.42 3.49 2.73
N ASP A 39 -5.54 3.21 4.02
CA ASP A 39 -5.51 4.23 5.05
C ASP A 39 -4.07 4.69 5.33
N GLU A 40 -3.94 5.80 6.06
CA GLU A 40 -2.64 6.35 6.44
C GLU A 40 -1.78 5.35 7.25
N ASN A 41 -2.41 4.47 8.03
CA ASN A 41 -1.74 3.39 8.75
C ASN A 41 -0.99 2.44 7.79
N VAL A 42 -1.60 2.11 6.66
CA VAL A 42 -0.99 1.30 5.61
C VAL A 42 0.19 2.04 4.99
N LYS A 43 0.01 3.32 4.66
CA LYS A 43 1.10 4.15 4.11
C LYS A 43 2.29 4.22 5.06
N LYS A 44 2.05 4.33 6.37
CA LYS A 44 3.12 4.29 7.40
C LYS A 44 3.86 2.96 7.44
N ILE A 45 3.17 1.83 7.30
CA ILE A 45 3.81 0.51 7.24
C ILE A 45 4.74 0.41 6.03
N ILE A 46 4.26 0.84 4.86
CA ILE A 46 5.05 0.86 3.63
C ILE A 46 6.28 1.77 3.81
N SER A 47 6.08 2.99 4.34
CA SER A 47 7.15 3.94 4.64
C SER A 47 8.14 3.52 5.72
N ARG A 48 7.82 2.48 6.51
CA ARG A 48 8.71 1.91 7.53
C ARG A 48 9.40 0.64 7.04
N THR A 49 8.88 0.04 5.97
CA THR A 49 9.43 -1.14 5.32
C THR A 49 10.40 -0.76 4.19
N PHE A 50 10.14 0.37 3.53
CA PHE A 50 11.07 1.07 2.63
C PHE A 50 11.92 2.06 3.41
#